data_AF-A0A920PM21-F1
#
_entry.id   AF-A0A920PM21-F1
#
_cell.length_a   1.000
_cell.length_b   1.000
_cell.length_c   1.000
_cell.angle_alpha   90.00
_cell.angle_beta   90.00
_cell.angle_gamma   90.00
#
_symmetry.space_group_name_H-M   'P 1'
#
loop_
_entity.id
_entity.type
_entity.pdbx_description
1 polymer ?
#
loop_
_entity_poly.entity_id
_entity_poly.type
_entity_poly.pdbx_seq_one_letter_code
_entity_poly.pdbx_strand_id
1 'polypeptide(L)' 'MQFLPPIKEACDAVINITTGGGHGMTVDERLAAPLRIKPEMSSLNMVQ' A
#
# COMPACT_ATOMS: atom_id res chain seq x y z
N MET A 1 -7.13 -9.01 -1.31
CA MET A 1 -7.83 -7.81 -1.83
C MET A 1 -9.27 -7.70 -1.32
N GLN A 2 -9.56 -8.11 -0.08
CA GLN A 2 -10.95 -8.21 0.39
C GLN A 2 -11.55 -6.86 0.83
N PHE A 3 -10.74 -5.92 1.30
CA PHE A 3 -11.22 -4.65 1.86
C PHE A 3 -11.05 -3.43 0.95
N LEU A 4 -10.17 -3.48 -0.07
CA LEU A 4 -9.92 -2.33 -0.94
C LEU A 4 -11.09 -2.00 -1.88
N PRO A 5 -11.73 -2.97 -2.57
CA PRO A 5 -12.86 -2.66 -3.45
C PRO A 5 -14.05 -2.03 -2.70
N PRO A 6 -14.51 -2.55 -1.53
CA PRO A 6 -15.58 -1.91 -0.79
C PRO A 6 -15.27 -0.48 -0.35
N ILE A 7 -14.01 -0.16 -0.01
CA ILE A 7 -13.60 1.20 0.34
C ILE A 7 -13.71 2.12 -0.88
N LYS A 8 -13.22 1.68 -2.05
CA LYS A 8 -13.26 2.47 -3.29
C LYS A 8 -14.69 2.69 -3.81
N GLU A 9 -15.58 1.72 -3.59
CA GLU A 9 -17.00 1.84 -3.94
C GLU A 9 -17.76 2.77 -2.99
N ALA A 10 -17.32 2.89 -1.74
CA ALA A 10 -17.99 3.70 -0.72
C ALA A 10 -17.58 5.18 -0.72
N CYS A 11 -16.40 5.54 -1.26
CA CYS A 11 -15.97 6.94 -1.34
C CYS A 11 -14.84 7.19 -2.38
N ASP A 12 -14.66 8.48 -2.71
CA ASP A 12 -13.61 8.96 -3.61
C ASP A 12 -12.27 9.25 -2.92
N ALA A 13 -12.06 8.74 -1.70
CA ALA A 13 -10.81 8.94 -0.99
C ALA A 13 -9.63 8.30 -1.74
N VAL A 14 -8.46 8.96 -1.70
CA VAL A 14 -7.22 8.42 -2.27
C VAL A 14 -6.74 7.24 -1.42
N ILE A 15 -6.47 6.10 -2.06
CA ILE A 15 -5.95 4.92 -1.38
C ILE A 15 -4.41 5.00 -1.33
N ASN A 16 -3.87 5.07 -0.12
CA ASN A 16 -2.43 5.00 0.12
C ASN A 16 -2.05 3.60 0.65
N ILE A 17 -1.17 2.90 -0.07
CA ILE A 17 -0.63 1.61 0.36
C ILE A 17 0.79 1.80 0.91
N THR A 18 1.05 1.23 2.09
CA THR A 18 2.36 1.35 2.72
C THR A 18 3.47 0.63 1.94
N THR A 19 4.65 1.24 1.86
CA THR A 19 5.91 0.55 1.47
C THR A 19 6.78 0.23 2.69
N GLY A 20 6.32 0.53 3.91
CA GLY A 20 7.02 0.24 5.16
C GLY A 20 6.87 -1.21 5.63
N GLY A 21 5.69 -1.79 5.44
CA GLY A 21 5.35 -3.14 5.93
C GLY A 21 5.55 -3.30 7.44
N GLY A 22 5.69 -4.56 7.87
CA GLY A 22 5.97 -4.92 9.27
C GLY A 22 7.46 -5.06 9.55
N HIS A 23 7.82 -5.08 10.84
CA HIS A 23 9.20 -5.33 11.29
C HIS A 23 9.72 -6.67 10.78
N GLY A 24 10.96 -6.69 10.30
CA GLY A 24 11.61 -7.90 9.78
C GLY A 24 11.24 -8.28 8.34
N MET A 25 10.30 -7.57 7.70
CA MET A 25 10.00 -7.79 6.28
C MET A 25 11.15 -7.30 5.39
N THR A 26 11.46 -8.11 4.39
CA THR A 26 12.35 -7.74 3.28
C THR A 26 11.73 -6.62 2.43
N VAL A 27 12.56 -5.97 1.61
CA VAL A 27 12.10 -4.95 0.66
C VAL A 27 11.05 -5.52 -0.31
N ASP A 28 11.25 -6.74 -0.82
CA ASP A 28 10.33 -7.35 -1.77
C ASP A 28 8.97 -7.65 -1.15
N GLU A 29 8.94 -8.14 0.10
CA GLU A 29 7.69 -8.36 0.83
C GLU A 29 6.93 -7.04 1.06
N ARG A 30 7.66 -5.97 1.39
CA ARG A 30 7.09 -4.63 1.59
C ARG A 30 6.51 -4.05 0.30
N LEU A 31 7.11 -4.37 -0.85
CA LEU A 31 6.68 -3.87 -2.17
C LEU A 31 5.62 -4.75 -2.85
N ALA A 32 5.39 -5.98 -2.37
CA ALA A 32 4.48 -6.93 -2.98
C ALA A 32 3.04 -6.41 -3.14
N ALA A 33 2.53 -5.67 -2.15
CA ALA A 33 1.20 -5.08 -2.19
C ALA A 33 1.09 -3.88 -3.16
N PRO A 34 1.89 -2.80 -3.03
CA PRO A 34 1.78 -1.65 -3.93
C PRO A 34 2.07 -1.99 -5.40
N LEU A 35 3.00 -2.93 -5.69
CA LEU A 35 3.28 -3.36 -7.06
C LEU A 35 2.12 -4.12 -7.71
N ARG A 36 1.37 -4.90 -6.91
CA ARG A 36 0.20 -5.64 -7.40
C ARG A 36 -1.02 -4.73 -7.59
N ILE A 37 -1.27 -3.87 -6.60
CA ILE A 37 -2.49 -3.05 -6.52
C ILE A 37 -2.38 -1.82 -7.43
N LYS A 38 -1.17 -1.28 -7.62
CA LYS A 38 -0.92 -0.04 -8.37
C LYS A 38 -1.81 1.12 -7.88
N PRO A 39 -1.74 1.46 -6.58
CA PRO A 39 -2.60 2.50 -6.00
C PRO A 39 -2.25 3.89 -6.53
N GLU A 40 -3.15 4.86 -6.31
CA GLU A 40 -2.88 6.26 -6.63
C GLU A 40 -1.70 6.84 -5.83
N MET A 41 -1.47 6.35 -4.61
CA MET A 41 -0.40 6.79 -3.73
C MET A 41 0.22 5.62 -2.95
N SER A 42 1.49 5.76 -2.59
CA SER A 42 2.14 4.87 -1.62
C SER A 42 3.04 5.68 -0.68
N SER A 43 3.18 5.22 0.56
CA SER A 43 4.11 5.86 1.50
C SER A 43 5.55 5.59 1.09
N LEU A 44 6.47 6.47 1.48
CA LEU A 44 7.91 6.28 1.31
C LEU A 44 8.58 6.72 2.61
N ASN A 45 9.18 5.76 3.32
CA ASN A 45 9.95 6.08 4.51
C ASN A 45 11.31 6.60 4.09
N MET A 46 11.58 7.87 4.39
CA MET A 46 12.84 8.54 4.08
C MET A 46 13.80 8.35 5.26
N VAL A 47 14.46 7.20 5.32
CA VAL A 47 15.61 7.06 6.23
C VAL A 47 16.82 7.72 5.57
N GLN A 48 17.62 8.43 6.38
CA GLN A 48 18.93 8.91 5.96
C GLN A 48 19.90 7.74 5.79
#